data_AF-V7FBQ9-F1
#
_entry.id   AF-V7FBQ9-F1
#
_cell.length_a   1.000
_cell.length_b   1.000
_cell.length_c   1.000
_cell.angle_alpha   90.00
_cell.angle_beta   90.00
_cell.angle_gamma   90.00
#
_symmetry.space_group_name_H-M   'P 1'
#
loop_
_entity.id
_entity.type
_entity.pdbx_description
1 polymer ?
#
loop_
_entity_poly.entity_id
_entity_poly.type
_entity_poly.pdbx_seq_one_letter_code
_entity_poly.pdbx_strand_id
1 'polypeptide(L)'
;MKRAEGNVLMATNTRTKYAERLFKPATIAAAIDEAAFQGHRRYRVVQEFPFDLSDTEAAKALEKWLDSEQFEYVWRPTRLEQDDFRPSIVAEYPELEISW
;
A
#
# COMPACT_ATOMS: atom_id res chain seq x y z
N MET A 1 -7.27 2.42 -31.20
CA MET A 1 -7.41 1.94 -29.81
C MET A 1 -8.90 1.94 -29.46
N LYS A 2 -9.43 0.83 -28.95
CA LYS A 2 -10.82 0.77 -28.46
C LYS A 2 -10.93 1.57 -27.16
N ARG A 3 -12.08 2.19 -26.88
CA ARG A 3 -12.27 2.98 -25.64
C ARG A 3 -11.92 2.19 -24.36
N ALA A 4 -12.20 0.88 -24.35
CA ALA A 4 -11.85 0.00 -23.24
C ALA A 4 -10.33 -0.07 -22.98
N GLU A 5 -9.52 -0.19 -24.03
CA GLU A 5 -8.05 -0.23 -23.92
C GLU A 5 -7.50 1.09 -23.38
N GLY A 6 -8.04 2.21 -23.84
CA GLY A 6 -7.67 3.54 -23.34
C GLY A 6 -8.00 3.71 -21.85
N ASN A 7 -9.18 3.26 -21.41
CA ASN A 7 -9.59 3.32 -20.01
C ASN A 7 -8.71 2.45 -19.11
N VAL A 8 -8.34 1.24 -19.56
CA VAL A 8 -7.43 0.35 -18.82
C VAL A 8 -6.07 1.03 -18.63
N LEU A 9 -5.51 1.62 -19.69
CA LEU A 9 -4.23 2.32 -19.60
C LEU A 9 -4.29 3.52 -18.63
N MET A 10 -5.37 4.31 -18.68
CA MET A 10 -5.56 5.43 -17.75
C MET A 10 -5.67 4.94 -16.30
N ALA A 11 -6.44 3.89 -16.03
CA ALA A 11 -6.59 3.31 -14.70
C ALA A 11 -5.25 2.78 -14.16
N THR A 12 -4.49 2.06 -14.99
CA THR A 12 -3.15 1.57 -14.63
C THR A 12 -2.22 2.72 -14.29
N ASN A 13 -2.16 3.76 -15.14
CA ASN A 13 -1.31 4.93 -14.89
C ASN A 13 -1.66 5.65 -13.58
N THR A 14 -2.95 5.79 -13.27
CA THR A 14 -3.38 6.40 -12.00
C THR A 14 -2.97 5.54 -10.80
N ARG A 15 -3.11 4.21 -10.89
CA ARG A 15 -2.66 3.28 -9.82
C ARG A 15 -1.15 3.32 -9.62
N THR A 16 -0.36 3.37 -10.69
CA THR A 16 1.09 3.52 -10.61
C THR A 16 1.47 4.81 -9.87
N LYS A 17 0.89 5.95 -10.25
CA LYS A 17 1.14 7.23 -9.57
C LYS A 17 0.71 7.22 -8.11
N TYR A 18 -0.38 6.53 -7.81
CA TYR A 18 -0.86 6.36 -6.44
C TYR A 18 0.16 5.56 -5.61
N ALA A 19 0.68 4.45 -6.13
CA ALA A 19 1.71 3.64 -5.49
C ALA A 19 3.03 4.41 -5.28
N GLU A 20 3.48 5.18 -6.28
CA GLU A 20 4.67 6.03 -6.18
C GLU A 20 4.58 7.06 -5.05
N ARG A 21 3.38 7.63 -4.84
CA ARG A 21 3.14 8.56 -3.74
C ARG A 21 3.11 7.86 -2.39
N LEU A 22 2.48 6.69 -2.33
CA LEU A 22 2.27 5.95 -1.09
C LEU A 22 3.55 5.29 -0.56
N PHE A 23 4.33 4.65 -1.44
CA PHE A 23 5.51 3.85 -1.07
C PHE A 23 6.83 4.61 -1.19
N LYS A 24 6.80 5.95 -1.11
CA LYS A 24 8.02 6.76 -1.16
C LYS A 24 8.86 6.51 0.10
N PRO A 25 10.11 6.01 0.00
CA PRO A 25 10.90 5.61 1.18
C PRO A 25 11.07 6.73 2.22
N ALA A 26 11.30 7.97 1.77
CA ALA A 26 11.43 9.11 2.68
C ALA A 26 10.14 9.38 3.50
N THR A 27 8.96 9.16 2.91
CA THR A 27 7.69 9.31 3.61
C THR A 27 7.48 8.16 4.60
N ILE A 28 7.83 6.94 4.20
CA ILE A 28 7.73 5.75 5.06
C ILE A 28 8.68 5.85 6.26
N ALA A 29 9.94 6.25 6.05
CA ALA A 29 10.91 6.47 7.11
C ALA A 29 10.39 7.47 8.15
N ALA A 30 9.89 8.62 7.69
CA ALA A 30 9.31 9.63 8.59
C ALA A 30 8.11 9.09 9.41
N ALA A 31 7.26 8.28 8.79
CA ALA A 31 6.13 7.66 9.47
C ALA A 31 6.55 6.58 10.48
N ILE A 32 7.61 5.81 10.18
CA ILE A 32 8.22 4.86 11.11
C ILE A 32 8.83 5.60 12.31
N ASP A 33 9.59 6.67 12.06
CA ASP A 33 10.20 7.49 13.12
C ASP A 33 9.13 8.07 14.06
N GLU A 34 8.04 8.60 13.49
CA GLU A 34 6.91 9.10 14.26
C GLU A 34 6.24 7.98 15.09
N ALA A 35 5.98 6.83 14.48
CA ALA A 35 5.38 5.70 15.17
C ALA A 35 6.29 5.16 16.29
N ALA A 36 7.60 5.07 16.06
CA ALA A 36 8.59 4.67 17.04
C ALA A 36 8.67 5.69 18.20
N PHE A 37 8.62 6.99 17.90
CA PHE A 37 8.56 8.05 18.91
C PHE A 37 7.32 7.94 19.80
N GLN A 38 6.20 7.47 19.25
CA GLN A 38 4.96 7.18 19.99
C GLN A 38 5.01 5.84 20.75
N GLY A 39 6.11 5.09 20.67
CA GLY A 39 6.30 3.81 21.36
C GLY A 39 5.69 2.61 20.63
N HIS A 40 5.34 2.74 19.35
CA HIS A 40 4.91 1.62 18.53
C HIS A 40 6.11 0.78 18.05
N ARG A 41 5.85 -0.49 17.71
CA ARG A 41 6.82 -1.43 17.12
C ARG A 41 6.48 -1.83 15.69
N ARG A 42 5.40 -1.25 15.16
CA ARG A 42 4.90 -1.53 13.83
C ARG A 42 4.21 -0.32 13.26
N TYR A 43 4.27 -0.19 11.94
CA TYR A 43 3.59 0.80 11.17
C TYR A 43 2.86 0.12 10.01
N ARG A 44 1.62 0.53 9.76
CA ARG A 44 0.79 -0.02 8.69
C ARG A 44 0.56 1.04 7.64
N VAL A 45 0.92 0.74 6.40
CA VAL A 45 0.69 1.61 5.24
C VAL A 45 -0.76 1.44 4.79
N VAL A 46 -1.65 2.24 5.36
CA VAL A 46 -3.08 2.22 5.03
C VAL A 46 -3.31 2.82 3.64
N GLN A 47 -4.09 2.11 2.81
CA GLN A 47 -4.47 2.62 1.50
C GLN A 47 -5.81 3.36 1.57
N GLU A 48 -5.87 4.49 0.88
CA GLU A 48 -7.10 5.26 0.61
C GLU A 48 -8.02 4.50 -0.37
N PHE A 49 -7.43 3.79 -1.33
CA PHE A 49 -8.15 2.99 -2.31
C PHE A 49 -7.75 1.52 -2.19
N PRO A 50 -8.72 0.59 -2.23
CA PRO A 50 -8.50 -0.85 -1.99
C PRO A 50 -7.91 -1.54 -3.21
N PHE A 51 -6.70 -1.17 -3.60
CA PHE A 51 -6.01 -1.78 -4.73
C PHE A 51 -4.95 -2.75 -4.25
N ASP A 52 -4.74 -3.79 -5.04
CA ASP A 52 -3.51 -4.54 -4.95
C ASP A 52 -2.39 -3.71 -5.61
N LEU A 53 -1.45 -3.27 -4.77
CA LEU A 53 -0.29 -2.50 -5.19
C LEU A 53 1.03 -3.24 -4.89
N SER A 54 1.00 -4.48 -4.38
CA SER A 54 2.21 -5.18 -3.95
C SER A 54 3.17 -5.43 -5.11
N ASP A 55 2.64 -5.64 -6.31
CA ASP A 55 3.42 -5.92 -7.50
C ASP A 55 3.95 -4.66 -8.22
N THR A 56 3.64 -3.47 -7.72
CA THR A 56 4.10 -2.22 -8.35
C THR A 56 5.60 -2.01 -8.17
N GLU A 57 6.24 -1.34 -9.12
CA GLU A 57 7.68 -1.03 -9.03
C GLU A 57 8.01 -0.15 -7.82
N ALA A 58 7.08 0.73 -7.42
CA ALA A 58 7.21 1.53 -6.20
C ALA A 58 7.22 0.66 -4.93
N ALA A 59 6.32 -0.33 -4.84
CA ALA A 59 6.29 -1.28 -3.74
C ALA A 59 7.59 -2.09 -3.66
N LYS A 60 8.03 -2.69 -4.77
CA LYS A 60 9.29 -3.45 -4.83
C LYS A 60 10.53 -2.62 -4.50
N ALA A 61 10.53 -1.33 -4.90
CA ALA A 61 11.62 -0.42 -4.57
C ALA A 61 11.65 -0.12 -3.06
N LEU A 62 10.48 0.03 -2.43
CA LEU A 62 10.37 0.18 -0.98
C LEU A 62 10.83 -1.08 -0.25
N GLU A 63 10.40 -2.26 -0.69
CA GLU A 63 10.82 -3.55 -0.11
C GLU A 63 12.35 -3.70 -0.08
N LYS A 64 13.03 -3.39 -1.18
CA LYS A 64 14.50 -3.39 -1.23
C LYS A 64 15.14 -2.42 -0.25
N TRP A 65 14.52 -1.26 -0.05
CA TRP A 65 14.98 -0.30 0.94
C TRP A 65 14.78 -0.82 2.37
N LEU A 66 13.61 -1.41 2.66
CA LEU A 66 13.31 -2.04 3.95
C LEU A 66 14.31 -3.17 4.26
N ASP A 67 14.61 -4.03 3.28
CA ASP A 67 15.62 -5.08 3.38
C ASP A 67 17.00 -4.48 3.74
N SER A 68 17.39 -3.38 3.09
CA SER A 68 18.69 -2.74 3.32
C SER A 68 18.83 -2.13 4.72
N GLU A 69 17.71 -1.64 5.26
CA GLU A 69 17.62 -1.07 6.61
C GLU A 69 17.28 -2.14 7.68
N GLN A 70 17.11 -3.40 7.28
CA GLN A 70 16.80 -4.55 8.15
C GLN A 70 15.44 -4.47 8.87
N PHE A 71 14.46 -3.82 8.25
CA PHE A 71 13.07 -3.87 8.73
C PHE A 71 12.40 -5.20 8.36
N GLU A 72 11.55 -5.71 9.24
CA GLU A 72 10.64 -6.81 8.90
C GLU A 72 9.37 -6.24 8.25
N TYR A 73 8.83 -6.91 7.24
CA TYR A 73 7.58 -6.47 6.61
C TYR A 73 6.73 -7.62 6.08
N VAL A 74 5.42 -7.40 6.01
CA VAL A 74 4.46 -8.37 5.48
C VAL A 74 3.27 -7.67 4.82
N TRP A 75 2.84 -8.18 3.68
CA TRP A 75 1.58 -7.80 3.06
C TRP A 75 0.42 -8.53 3.72
N ARG A 76 -0.42 -7.80 4.45
CA ARG A 76 -1.57 -8.36 5.16
C ARG A 76 -2.85 -8.18 4.35
N PRO A 77 -3.69 -9.23 4.22
CA PRO A 77 -5.02 -9.08 3.67
C PRO A 77 -5.83 -8.10 4.53
N THR A 78 -6.34 -7.05 3.90
CA THR A 78 -7.20 -6.05 4.50
C THR A 78 -8.57 -6.13 3.88
N ARG A 79 -9.60 -6.22 4.73
CA ARG A 79 -10.99 -6.25 4.28
C ARG A 79 -11.48 -4.84 4.04
N LEU A 80 -12.25 -4.67 2.98
CA LEU A 80 -13.07 -3.49 2.84
C LEU A 80 -14.00 -3.34 4.04
N GLU A 81 -13.99 -2.16 4.65
CA GLU A 81 -14.96 -1.80 5.68
C GLU A 81 -16.36 -1.97 5.10
N GLN A 82 -17.17 -2.81 5.75
CA GLN A 82 -18.55 -3.01 5.37
C GLN A 82 -19.38 -1.89 6.00
N ASP A 83 -20.15 -1.16 5.19
CA ASP A 83 -21.23 -0.34 5.72
C ASP A 83 -22.51 -1.17 5.81
N ASP A 84 -23.41 -0.82 6.74
CA ASP A 84 -24.66 -1.56 7.02
C ASP A 84 -25.60 -1.68 5.80
N PHE A 85 -25.37 -0.89 4.75
CA PHE A 85 -26.20 -0.84 3.54
C PHE A 85 -25.57 -1.55 2.34
N ARG A 86 -24.33 -2.06 2.47
CA ARG A 86 -23.66 -2.85 1.42
C ARG A 86 -23.97 -4.34 1.58
N PRO A 87 -24.22 -5.06 0.46
CA PRO A 87 -24.16 -6.52 0.48
C PRO A 87 -22.82 -6.99 1.05
N SER A 88 -22.82 -8.03 1.87
CA SER A 88 -21.59 -8.60 2.43
C SER A 88 -20.62 -8.99 1.31
N ILE A 89 -19.59 -8.17 1.12
CA ILE A 89 -18.48 -8.44 0.20
C ILE A 89 -17.27 -8.95 0.99
N VAL A 90 -16.63 -10.01 0.50
CA VAL A 90 -15.34 -10.55 1.02
C VAL A 90 -14.20 -10.02 0.15
N ALA A 91 -14.25 -8.75 -0.21
CA ALA A 91 -13.21 -8.13 -1.01
C ALA A 91 -12.04 -7.76 -0.09
N GLU A 92 -10.89 -8.39 -0.35
CA GLU A 92 -9.65 -8.18 0.37
C GLU A 92 -8.62 -7.51 -0.55
N TYR A 93 -7.80 -6.64 0.02
CA TYR A 93 -6.67 -6.00 -0.66
C TYR A 93 -5.45 -5.99 0.29
N PRO A 94 -4.22 -6.14 -0.22
CA PRO A 94 -3.04 -6.24 0.62
C PRO A 94 -2.60 -4.86 1.12
N GLU A 95 -2.29 -4.73 2.41
CA GLU A 95 -1.61 -3.55 2.97
C GLU A 95 -0.28 -3.95 3.59
N LEU A 96 0.73 -3.09 3.45
CA LEU A 96 2.07 -3.36 3.97
C LEU A 96 2.12 -3.02 5.47
N GLU A 97 2.45 -4.00 6.30
CA GLU A 97 2.80 -3.80 7.70
C GLU A 97 4.33 -3.95 7.85
N ILE A 98 4.96 -2.97 8.49
CA ILE A 98 6.41 -2.89 8.71
C ILE A 98 6.64 -2.95 10.23
N SER A 99 7.63 -3.71 10.68
CA SER A 99 7.99 -3.90 12.09
C SER A 99 9.49 -3.73 12.34
N TRP A 100 9.85 -3.34 13.56
CA TRP A 100 11.22 -3.08 14.02
C TRP A 100 11.44 -3.47 15.49
#